data_AF-A0A7C2VF07-F1
#
_entry.id   AF-A0A7C2VF07-F1
#
_cell.length_a   1.000
_cell.length_b   1.000
_cell.length_c   1.000
_cell.angle_alpha   90.00
_cell.angle_beta   90.00
_cell.angle_gamma   90.00
#
_symmetry.space_group_name_H-M   'P 1'
#
loop_
_entity.id
_entity.type
_entity.pdbx_description
1 polymer ?
#
loop_
_entity_poly.entity_id
_entity_poly.type
_entity_poly.pdbx_seq_one_letter_code
_entity_poly.pdbx_strand_id
1 'polypeptide(L)' 'AVSISSNIAEGFVRHHAKEYKQFLYISLGSCAELDTQLIIAYRRNYITEEELAELAEDINHEMRMLVSLINKF' A
#
# COMPACT_ATOMS: atom_id res chain seq x y z
N ALA A 1 7.04 2.58 -2.07
CA ALA A 1 6.57 3.13 -0.77
C ALA A 1 6.00 4.54 -0.89
N VAL A 2 6.74 5.54 -1.37
CA VAL A 2 6.30 6.97 -1.38
C VAL A 2 4.93 7.19 -2.05
N SER A 3 4.59 6.44 -3.11
CA SER A 3 3.30 6.58 -3.80
C SER A 3 2.08 6.29 -2.93
N ILE A 4 2.19 5.42 -1.91
CA ILE A 4 1.07 5.04 -1.05
C ILE A 4 0.60 6.27 -0.26
N SER A 5 1.50 6.92 0.48
CA SER A 5 1.17 8.11 1.26
C SER A 5 0.81 9.31 0.40
N SER A 6 1.48 9.48 -0.75
CA SER A 6 1.15 10.55 -1.70
C SER A 6 -0.27 10.45 -2.24
N ASN A 7 -0.72 9.24 -2.63
CA ASN A 7 -2.08 9.05 -3.14
C ASN A 7 -3.15 9.25 -2.06
N ILE A 8 -2.91 8.78 -0.83
CA ILE A 8 -3.81 9.05 0.31
C ILE A 8 -3.96 10.56 0.52
N ALA A 9 -2.86 11.29 0.58
CA ALA A 9 -2.86 12.75 0.79
C ALA A 9 -3.56 13.48 -0.37
N GLU A 10 -3.26 13.10 -1.62
CA GLU A 10 -3.86 13.70 -2.81
C GLU A 10 -5.38 13.48 -2.87
N GLY A 11 -5.83 12.26 -2.56
CA GLY A 11 -7.26 11.97 -2.51
C GLY A 11 -8.00 12.76 -1.43
N PHE A 12 -7.36 12.92 -0.26
CA PHE A 12 -7.95 13.63 0.86
C PHE A 12 -8.19 15.11 0.57
N VAL A 13 -7.26 15.78 -0.12
CA VAL A 13 -7.39 17.21 -0.45
C VAL A 13 -8.39 17.53 -1.55
N ARG A 14 -8.94 16.53 -2.25
CA ARG A 14 -9.95 16.74 -3.32
C ARG A 14 -11.38 16.93 -2.81
N HIS A 15 -11.60 16.89 -1.49
CA HIS A 15 -12.88 17.23 -0.82
C HIS A 15 -14.14 16.47 -1.28
N HIS A 16 -14.02 15.40 -2.05
CA HIS A 16 -15.12 14.55 -2.50
C HIS A 16 -14.89 13.08 -2.15
N ALA A 17 -15.86 12.45 -1.47
CA ALA A 17 -15.73 11.07 -0.99
C ALA A 17 -15.45 10.05 -2.11
N LYS A 18 -16.09 10.21 -3.28
CA LYS A 18 -15.89 9.32 -4.43
C LYS A 18 -14.46 9.40 -4.97
N GLU A 19 -13.91 10.60 -5.09
CA GLU A 19 -12.52 10.80 -5.53
C GLU A 19 -11.55 10.29 -4.46
N TYR A 20 -11.81 10.58 -3.19
CA TYR A 20 -10.95 10.08 -2.12
C TYR A 20 -10.87 8.55 -2.14
N LYS A 21 -12.02 7.87 -2.27
CA LYS A 21 -12.08 6.41 -2.40
C LYS A 21 -11.30 5.88 -3.60
N GLN A 22 -11.36 6.56 -4.75
CA GLN A 22 -10.56 6.21 -5.92
C GLN A 22 -9.06 6.27 -5.61
N PHE A 23 -8.58 7.34 -4.97
CA PHE A 23 -7.18 7.48 -4.57
C PHE A 23 -6.73 6.46 -3.51
N LEU A 24 -7.63 6.07 -2.59
CA LEU A 24 -7.35 4.98 -1.66
C LEU A 24 -7.19 3.63 -2.38
N TYR A 25 -7.98 3.36 -3.43
CA TYR A 25 -7.76 2.18 -4.27
C TYR A 25 -6.44 2.22 -5.05
N ILE A 26 -6.01 3.40 -5.52
CA ILE A 26 -4.68 3.55 -6.15
C ILE A 26 -3.57 3.24 -5.12
N SER A 27 -3.74 3.70 -3.88
CA SER A 27 -2.82 3.41 -2.78
C SER A 27 -2.76 1.91 -2.48
N LEU A 28 -3.90 1.22 -2.49
CA LEU A 28 -3.98 -0.23 -2.33
C LEU A 28 -3.28 -0.99 -3.48
N GLY A 29 -3.41 -0.50 -4.72
CA GLY A 29 -2.66 -1.01 -5.87
C GLY A 29 -1.15 -0.86 -5.69
N SER A 30 -0.69 0.29 -5.18
CA SER A 30 0.72 0.52 -4.86
C SER A 30 1.26 -0.43 -3.78
N CYS A 31 0.44 -0.82 -2.79
CA CYS A 31 0.82 -1.86 -1.82
C CYS A 31 1.03 -3.22 -2.49
N ALA A 32 0.10 -3.64 -3.37
CA ALA A 32 0.20 -4.92 -4.08
C ALA A 32 1.41 -4.98 -5.02
N GLU A 33 1.74 -3.87 -5.68
CA GLU A 33 2.96 -3.75 -6.49
C GLU A 33 4.23 -3.90 -5.63
N LEU A 34 4.26 -3.26 -4.45
CA LEU A 34 5.41 -3.34 -3.55
C LEU A 34 5.58 -4.75 -2.98
N ASP A 35 4.50 -5.44 -2.61
CA ASP A 35 4.52 -6.83 -2.17
C ASP A 35 5.14 -7.75 -3.24
N THR A 36 4.72 -7.58 -4.49
CA THR A 36 5.32 -8.30 -5.62
C THR A 36 6.82 -8.00 -5.77
N GLN A 37 7.23 -6.74 -5.60
CA GLN A 37 8.63 -6.32 -5.67
C GLN A 37 9.47 -6.92 -4.52
N LEU A 38 8.92 -7.06 -3.31
CA LEU A 38 9.60 -7.74 -2.20
C LEU A 38 9.85 -9.21 -2.51
N ILE A 39 8.86 -9.92 -3.06
CA ILE A 39 9.03 -11.31 -3.49
C ILE A 39 10.15 -11.41 -4.54
N ILE A 40 10.20 -10.48 -5.49
CA ILE A 40 11.28 -10.45 -6.50
C ILE A 40 12.63 -10.16 -5.84
N ALA A 41 12.71 -9.22 -4.91
CA ALA A 41 13.93 -8.86 -4.21
C ALA A 41 14.50 -10.05 -3.41
N TYR A 42 13.64 -10.77 -2.68
CA TYR A 42 14.00 -11.99 -1.98
C TYR A 42 14.54 -13.06 -2.93
N ARG A 43 13.83 -13.32 -4.05
CA ARG A 43 14.28 -14.29 -5.08
C ARG A 43 15.62 -13.93 -5.72
N ARG A 44 16.04 -12.67 -5.64
CA ARG A 44 17.35 -12.19 -6.11
C ARG A 44 18.41 -12.13 -5.01
N ASN A 45 18.09 -12.60 -3.79
CA ASN A 45 18.92 -12.54 -2.60
C ASN A 45 19.34 -11.10 -2.24
N TYR A 46 18.48 -10.12 -2.50
CA TYR A 46 18.70 -8.72 -2.09
C TYR A 46 18.27 -8.46 -0.65
N ILE A 47 17.39 -9.31 -0.10
CA ILE A 47 16.90 -9.26 1.27
C ILE A 47 16.87 -10.70 1.83
N THR A 48 16.91 -10.84 3.16
CA THR A 48 16.77 -12.13 3.85
C THR A 48 15.31 -12.56 3.94
N GLU A 49 15.09 -13.81 4.38
CA GLU A 49 13.73 -14.31 4.64
C GLU A 49 13.08 -13.57 5.81
N GLU A 50 13.86 -13.21 6.84
CA GLU A 50 13.39 -12.41 7.97
C GLU A 50 12.98 -11.00 7.54
N GLU A 51 13.80 -10.34 6.71
CA GLU A 51 13.47 -9.01 6.15
C GLU A 51 12.23 -9.08 5.26
N LEU A 52 12.07 -10.14 4.46
CA LEU A 52 10.86 -10.36 3.67
C LEU A 52 9.63 -10.49 4.57
N ALA A 53 9.71 -11.28 5.63
CA ALA A 53 8.59 -11.51 6.53
C ALA A 53 8.16 -10.22 7.27
N GLU A 54 9.13 -9.44 7.76
CA GLU A 54 8.87 -8.15 8.43
C GLU A 54 8.23 -7.15 7.46
N LEU A 55 8.85 -6.94 6.28
CA LEU A 55 8.35 -5.98 5.30
C LEU A 55 6.99 -6.38 4.71
N ALA A 56 6.75 -7.69 4.52
CA ALA A 56 5.46 -8.18 4.05
C ALA A 56 4.35 -7.96 5.10
N GLU A 57 4.64 -8.12 6.39
CA GLU A 57 3.66 -7.82 7.44
C GLU A 57 3.34 -6.32 7.52
N ASP A 58 4.34 -5.45 7.36
CA ASP A 58 4.13 -4.00 7.28
C ASP A 58 3.20 -3.64 6.12
N ILE A 59 3.43 -4.19 4.93
CA ILE A 59 2.55 -3.97 3.77
C ILE A 59 1.13 -4.48 4.05
N ASN A 60 1.00 -5.68 4.61
CA ASN A 60 -0.30 -6.25 4.96
C ASN A 60 -1.04 -5.39 6.00
N HIS A 61 -0.32 -4.81 6.96
CA HIS A 61 -0.88 -3.89 7.94
C HIS A 61 -1.46 -2.64 7.24
N GLU A 62 -0.69 -2.00 6.37
CA GLU A 62 -1.14 -0.84 5.59
C GLU A 62 -2.35 -1.17 4.71
N MET A 63 -2.36 -2.33 4.05
CA MET A 63 -3.49 -2.76 3.24
C MET A 63 -4.77 -2.93 4.07
N ARG A 64 -4.68 -3.49 5.29
CA ARG A 64 -5.83 -3.62 6.20
C ARG A 64 -6.36 -2.24 6.62
N MET A 65 -5.48 -1.30 6.93
CA MET A 65 -5.88 0.07 7.26
C MET A 65 -6.56 0.76 6.08
N LEU A 66 -6.01 0.63 4.87
CA LEU A 66 -6.58 1.18 3.64
C LEU A 66 -7.97 0.59 3.36
N VAL A 67 -8.13 -0.72 3.46
CA VAL A 67 -9.44 -1.37 3.24
C VAL A 67 -10.46 -0.91 4.28
N SER A 68 -10.08 -0.81 5.55
CA SER A 68 -10.94 -0.26 6.60
C SER A 68 -11.39 1.16 6.27
N LEU A 69 -10.47 2.00 5.81
CA LEU A 69 -10.74 3.38 5.43
C LEU A 69 -11.65 3.48 4.20
N ILE A 70 -11.39 2.68 3.16
CA ILE A 70 -12.21 2.58 1.95
C ILE A 70 -13.66 2.19 2.28
N ASN A 71 -13.87 1.33 3.26
CA ASN A 71 -15.20 0.90 3.67
C ASN A 71 -15.95 1.96 4.50
N LYS A 72 -15.24 2.95 5.06
CA LYS A 72 -15.82 4.07 5.81
C LYS A 72 -16.34 5.20 4.89
N PHE A 73 -15.84 5.30 3.67
CA PHE A 73 -16.21 6.30 2.65
C PHE A 73 -17.01 5.69 1.49
#